data_AF-A0A1V4A0N8-F1
#
_entry.id   AF-A0A1V4A0N8-F1
#
_cell.length_a   1.000
_cell.length_b   1.000
_cell.length_c   1.000
_cell.angle_alpha   90.00
_cell.angle_beta   90.00
_cell.angle_gamma   90.00
#
_symmetry.space_group_name_H-M   'P 1'
#
loop_
_entity.id
_entity.type
_entity.pdbx_description
1 polymer ?
#
loop_
_entity_poly.entity_id
_entity_poly.type
_entity_poly.pdbx_seq_one_letter_code
_entity_poly.pdbx_strand_id
1 'polypeptide(L)'
;MPFLLSSQQGEAARALLSYVASLDLPGPEAQLVAAVVAIRAARGGIGNFTGTDLSALRLGDAPAAIDALRGLGWRVDEALLSGDPSVPIPIGVPDLAEGKAHPLTFSKSSRSRVSGWTARTLTAKPVKKLPPAARLAGLFIAAHNTSTIDGPIPPELPEACRAALPDLLRKGFLAELSDDSCRLGPAVRHLSGTRDPVEEEKAAQLAKREGDAVPASTPAFRFSEEDWTQWKSSISPALRRHVEAVEYCAVCALHPERVAEAFMVPSHPKAPRRKTENRYEEWKSEHPERGMGAAEFTVAFRAEHGHGPSYRQLCGGLGWDLKRSLLTLVVQRLLGDEWLTDTAPVPWTLRPGAAAQARGAALPGARGAETTARRRP
;
A
#
# COMPACT_ATOMS: atom_id res chain seq x y z
N MET A 1 -10.26 -21.56 17.53
CA MET A 1 -10.02 -21.34 16.08
C MET A 1 -9.20 -20.07 15.92
N PRO A 2 -8.18 -20.04 15.06
CA PRO A 2 -7.39 -18.84 14.83
C PRO A 2 -8.24 -17.74 14.18
N PHE A 3 -7.92 -16.49 14.48
CA PHE A 3 -8.54 -15.34 13.82
C PHE A 3 -8.25 -15.34 12.33
N LEU A 4 -9.24 -14.93 11.54
CA LEU A 4 -9.11 -14.93 10.08
C LEU A 4 -8.37 -13.70 9.56
N LEU A 5 -8.40 -12.61 10.31
CA LEU A 5 -7.78 -11.34 9.98
C LEU A 5 -6.70 -10.98 11.00
N SER A 6 -5.62 -10.37 10.53
CA SER A 6 -4.75 -9.55 11.38
C SER A 6 -5.39 -8.19 11.68
N SER A 7 -4.85 -7.45 12.64
CA SER A 7 -5.35 -6.10 12.98
C SER A 7 -5.41 -5.19 11.73
N GLN A 8 -4.34 -5.16 10.93
CA GLN A 8 -4.29 -4.40 9.67
C GLN A 8 -5.30 -4.90 8.62
N GLN A 9 -5.58 -6.21 8.57
CA GLN A 9 -6.59 -6.74 7.64
C GLN A 9 -8.01 -6.45 8.14
N GLY A 10 -8.21 -6.34 9.45
CA GLY A 10 -9.44 -5.86 10.06
C GLY A 10 -9.74 -4.40 9.72
N GLU A 11 -8.72 -3.52 9.76
CA GLU A 11 -8.84 -2.14 9.27
C GLU A 11 -9.26 -2.10 7.80
N ALA A 12 -8.68 -2.96 6.96
CA ALA A 12 -9.06 -3.07 5.56
C ALA A 12 -10.52 -3.55 5.38
N ALA A 13 -10.99 -4.49 6.21
CA ALA A 13 -12.38 -4.93 6.20
C ALA A 13 -13.35 -3.79 6.59
N ARG A 14 -13.01 -2.99 7.60
CA ARG A 14 -13.81 -1.80 7.98
C ARG A 14 -13.82 -0.74 6.87
N ALA A 15 -12.67 -0.48 6.23
CA ALA A 15 -12.59 0.44 5.10
C ALA A 15 -13.46 0.00 3.91
N LEU A 16 -13.51 -1.31 3.62
CA LEU A 16 -14.43 -1.87 2.62
C LEU A 16 -15.89 -1.57 2.97
N LEU A 17 -16.30 -1.81 4.21
CA LEU A 17 -17.69 -1.64 4.62
C LEU A 17 -18.10 -0.17 4.72
N SER A 18 -17.19 0.71 5.15
CA SER A 18 -17.38 2.15 5.10
C SER A 18 -17.56 2.65 3.66
N TYR A 19 -16.76 2.15 2.71
CA TYR A 19 -16.96 2.44 1.28
C TYR A 19 -18.35 1.98 0.80
N VAL A 20 -18.75 0.74 1.10
CA VAL A 20 -20.08 0.22 0.72
C VAL A 20 -21.22 1.04 1.33
N ALA A 21 -21.11 1.44 2.60
CA ALA A 21 -22.10 2.28 3.26
C ALA A 21 -22.20 3.68 2.67
N SER A 22 -21.12 4.18 2.05
CA SER A 22 -21.10 5.49 1.38
C SER A 22 -21.73 5.50 -0.02
N LEU A 23 -22.02 4.33 -0.60
CA LEU A 23 -22.66 4.23 -1.91
C LEU A 23 -24.16 4.50 -1.79
N ASP A 24 -24.70 5.26 -2.73
CA ASP A 24 -26.14 5.55 -2.84
C ASP A 24 -26.89 4.34 -3.41
N LEU A 25 -27.01 3.30 -2.58
CA LEU A 25 -27.67 2.03 -2.92
C LEU A 25 -29.00 1.91 -2.16
N PRO A 26 -30.06 1.40 -2.82
CA PRO A 26 -31.43 1.43 -2.29
C PRO A 26 -31.65 0.49 -1.11
N GLY A 27 -30.72 -0.43 -0.83
CA GLY A 27 -30.88 -1.37 0.27
C GLY A 27 -29.78 -2.41 0.44
N PRO A 28 -29.94 -3.30 1.43
CA PRO A 28 -28.91 -4.24 1.84
C PRO A 28 -28.57 -5.31 0.78
N GLU A 29 -29.49 -5.61 -0.14
CA GLU A 29 -29.23 -6.57 -1.23
C GLU A 29 -28.16 -6.05 -2.18
N ALA A 30 -28.34 -4.84 -2.70
CA ALA A 30 -27.36 -4.18 -3.56
C ALA A 30 -26.05 -3.91 -2.82
N GLN A 31 -26.10 -3.48 -1.56
CA GLN A 31 -24.91 -3.28 -0.72
C GLN A 31 -24.14 -4.58 -0.48
N LEU A 32 -24.81 -5.72 -0.33
CA LEU A 32 -24.16 -7.00 -0.15
C LEU A 32 -23.42 -7.45 -1.43
N VAL A 33 -24.02 -7.25 -2.60
CA VAL A 33 -23.33 -7.47 -3.89
C VAL A 33 -22.13 -6.52 -4.00
N ALA A 34 -22.34 -5.24 -3.68
CA ALA A 34 -21.28 -4.23 -3.71
C ALA A 34 -20.09 -4.63 -2.83
N ALA A 35 -20.32 -5.13 -1.61
CA ALA A 35 -19.25 -5.56 -0.72
C ALA A 35 -18.38 -6.68 -1.31
N VAL A 36 -18.99 -7.69 -1.94
CA VAL A 36 -18.25 -8.82 -2.52
C VAL A 36 -17.53 -8.42 -3.80
N VAL A 37 -18.14 -7.60 -4.65
CA VAL A 37 -17.52 -7.13 -5.89
C VAL A 37 -16.42 -6.12 -5.58
N ALA A 38 -16.65 -5.15 -4.71
CA ALA A 38 -15.69 -4.11 -4.35
C ALA A 38 -14.40 -4.69 -3.80
N ILE A 39 -14.46 -5.69 -2.91
CA ILE A 39 -13.23 -6.32 -2.40
C ILE A 39 -12.43 -7.03 -3.51
N ARG A 40 -13.11 -7.61 -4.50
CA ARG A 40 -12.45 -8.27 -5.64
C ARG A 40 -11.86 -7.23 -6.60
N ALA A 41 -12.53 -6.10 -6.79
CA ALA A 41 -12.12 -4.97 -7.63
C ALA A 41 -11.11 -4.01 -6.98
N ALA A 42 -10.88 -4.11 -5.66
CA ALA A 42 -10.15 -3.13 -4.84
C ALA A 42 -8.68 -2.83 -5.21
N ARG A 43 -8.12 -3.42 -6.28
CA ARG A 43 -6.76 -3.12 -6.73
C ARG A 43 -6.66 -2.55 -8.15
N GLY A 44 -7.71 -2.63 -8.94
CA GLY A 44 -7.65 -2.25 -10.36
C GLY A 44 -9.01 -2.01 -10.98
N GLY A 45 -10.03 -1.81 -10.16
CA GLY A 45 -11.38 -1.47 -10.61
C GLY A 45 -12.11 -2.58 -11.33
N ILE A 46 -11.58 -3.81 -11.38
CA ILE A 46 -12.25 -4.94 -12.02
C ILE A 46 -12.26 -6.12 -11.06
N GLY A 47 -13.46 -6.60 -10.74
CA GLY A 47 -13.70 -7.75 -9.88
C GLY A 47 -14.49 -8.82 -10.63
N ASN A 48 -13.95 -10.04 -10.70
CA ASN A 48 -14.68 -11.15 -11.30
C ASN A 48 -15.79 -11.62 -10.36
N PHE A 49 -16.97 -11.88 -10.92
CA PHE A 49 -18.16 -12.31 -10.20
C PHE A 49 -18.92 -13.34 -11.04
N THR A 50 -19.45 -14.38 -10.42
CA THR A 50 -20.18 -15.45 -11.14
C THR A 50 -21.66 -15.44 -10.78
N GLY A 51 -22.50 -16.06 -11.62
CA GLY A 51 -23.90 -16.32 -11.27
C GLY A 51 -24.04 -17.22 -10.02
N THR A 52 -23.03 -18.07 -9.75
CA THR A 52 -22.94 -18.88 -8.52
C THR A 52 -22.70 -18.00 -7.30
N ASP A 53 -21.82 -16.99 -7.40
CA ASP A 53 -21.60 -16.01 -6.33
C ASP A 53 -22.89 -15.24 -6.04
N LEU A 54 -23.57 -14.76 -7.09
CA LEU A 54 -24.83 -14.03 -6.99
C LEU A 54 -25.91 -14.87 -6.28
N SER A 55 -26.06 -16.12 -6.71
CA SER A 55 -27.00 -17.09 -6.10
C SER A 55 -26.67 -17.35 -4.62
N ALA A 56 -25.38 -17.42 -4.27
CA ALA A 56 -24.93 -17.62 -2.89
C ALA A 56 -25.29 -16.45 -1.96
N LEU A 57 -25.56 -15.25 -2.50
CA LEU A 57 -26.02 -14.10 -1.72
C LEU A 57 -27.50 -14.15 -1.33
N ARG A 58 -28.30 -15.04 -1.95
CA ARG A 58 -29.73 -15.26 -1.62
C ARG A 58 -30.53 -13.96 -1.62
N LEU A 59 -30.35 -13.16 -2.68
CA LEU A 59 -31.08 -11.92 -2.90
C LEU A 59 -32.55 -12.24 -3.18
N GLY A 60 -33.47 -11.39 -2.74
CA GLY A 60 -34.88 -11.48 -3.09
C GLY A 60 -35.12 -11.05 -4.53
N ASP A 61 -34.40 -10.02 -4.98
CA ASP A 61 -34.47 -9.49 -6.36
C ASP A 61 -33.06 -9.20 -6.88
N ALA A 62 -32.44 -10.22 -7.48
CA ALA A 62 -31.10 -10.11 -8.03
C ALA A 62 -31.00 -9.10 -9.20
N PRO A 63 -31.93 -9.08 -10.17
CA PRO A 63 -31.95 -8.06 -11.21
C PRO A 63 -31.96 -6.63 -10.64
N ALA A 64 -32.86 -6.31 -9.71
CA ALA A 64 -32.94 -4.96 -9.13
C ALA A 64 -31.65 -4.56 -8.39
N ALA A 65 -31.00 -5.50 -7.69
CA ALA A 65 -29.72 -5.26 -7.05
C ALA A 65 -28.57 -4.97 -8.05
N ILE A 66 -28.55 -5.67 -9.20
CA ILE A 66 -27.57 -5.43 -10.26
C ILE A 66 -27.85 -4.09 -10.96
N ASP A 67 -29.11 -3.77 -11.23
CA ASP A 67 -29.48 -2.50 -11.84
C ASP A 67 -29.14 -1.30 -10.94
N ALA A 68 -29.26 -1.44 -9.62
CA ALA A 68 -28.80 -0.43 -8.68
C ALA A 68 -27.28 -0.16 -8.80
N LEU A 69 -26.47 -1.21 -8.98
CA LEU A 69 -25.03 -1.05 -9.23
C LEU A 69 -24.74 -0.37 -10.57
N ARG A 70 -25.49 -0.72 -11.62
CA ARG A 70 -25.40 -0.05 -12.93
C ARG A 70 -25.76 1.43 -12.82
N GLY A 71 -26.74 1.78 -11.97
CA GLY A 71 -27.11 3.16 -11.65
C GLY A 71 -25.94 3.98 -11.06
N LEU A 72 -25.01 3.33 -10.35
CA LEU A 72 -23.75 3.94 -9.88
C LEU A 72 -22.65 4.01 -10.96
N GLY A 73 -22.97 3.64 -12.20
CA GLY A 73 -22.00 3.55 -13.30
C GLY A 73 -21.13 2.30 -13.29
N TRP A 74 -21.45 1.30 -12.46
CA TRP A 74 -20.72 0.03 -12.48
C TRP A 74 -20.99 -0.71 -13.78
N ARG A 75 -19.93 -1.24 -14.39
CA ARG A 75 -20.00 -1.99 -15.65
C ARG A 75 -20.27 -3.45 -15.34
N VAL A 76 -21.54 -3.85 -15.40
CA VAL A 76 -22.01 -5.23 -15.15
C VAL A 76 -22.67 -5.78 -16.42
N ASP A 77 -22.10 -6.85 -16.97
CA ASP A 77 -22.64 -7.54 -18.14
C ASP A 77 -23.95 -8.30 -17.80
N GLU A 78 -24.93 -8.28 -18.70
CA GLU A 78 -26.20 -9.02 -18.56
C GLU A 78 -26.01 -10.54 -18.48
N ALA A 79 -24.91 -11.05 -19.04
CA ALA A 79 -24.53 -12.45 -18.95
C ALA A 79 -24.39 -12.94 -17.49
N LEU A 80 -24.24 -12.05 -16.51
CA LEU A 80 -24.24 -12.41 -15.10
C LEU A 80 -25.59 -12.99 -14.62
N LEU A 81 -26.71 -12.51 -15.17
CA LEU A 81 -28.06 -12.92 -14.78
C LEU A 81 -28.58 -14.09 -15.61
N SER A 82 -28.25 -14.14 -16.90
CA SER A 82 -28.83 -15.12 -17.85
C SER A 82 -27.82 -16.11 -18.45
N GLY A 83 -26.53 -15.95 -18.19
CA GLY A 83 -25.46 -16.80 -18.74
C GLY A 83 -25.17 -18.04 -17.90
N ASP A 84 -24.06 -18.72 -18.22
CA ASP A 84 -23.57 -19.85 -17.43
C ASP A 84 -23.13 -19.38 -16.02
N PRO A 85 -23.73 -19.92 -14.93
CA PRO A 85 -23.45 -19.46 -13.57
C PRO A 85 -22.03 -19.76 -13.09
N SER A 86 -21.27 -20.60 -13.80
CA SER A 86 -19.87 -20.93 -13.48
C SER A 86 -18.86 -19.99 -14.15
N VAL A 87 -19.27 -19.28 -15.21
CA VAL A 87 -18.38 -18.40 -15.98
C VAL A 87 -18.13 -17.10 -15.20
N PRO A 88 -16.86 -16.72 -14.95
CA PRO A 88 -16.55 -15.45 -14.33
C PRO A 88 -16.83 -14.26 -15.25
N ILE A 89 -17.68 -13.35 -14.77
CA ILE A 89 -18.01 -12.10 -15.44
C ILE A 89 -17.20 -10.95 -14.80
N PRO A 90 -16.42 -10.18 -15.57
CA PRO A 90 -15.70 -9.03 -15.03
C PRO A 90 -16.67 -7.88 -14.74
N ILE A 91 -16.72 -7.43 -13.49
CA ILE A 91 -17.48 -6.23 -13.11
C ILE A 91 -16.51 -5.06 -12.91
N GLY A 92 -16.73 -3.98 -13.66
CA GLY A 92 -15.98 -2.74 -13.55
C GLY A 92 -16.57 -1.82 -12.48
N VAL A 93 -15.76 -1.43 -11.50
CA VAL A 93 -16.10 -0.47 -10.44
C VAL A 93 -15.33 0.83 -10.69
N PRO A 94 -15.99 1.90 -11.20
CA PRO A 94 -15.33 3.13 -11.65
C PRO A 94 -14.45 3.77 -10.57
N ASP A 95 -14.96 3.89 -9.35
CA ASP A 95 -14.25 4.55 -8.24
C ASP A 95 -13.03 3.77 -7.75
N LEU A 96 -12.96 2.47 -8.07
CA LEU A 96 -11.84 1.60 -7.77
C LEU A 96 -10.89 1.43 -8.97
N ALA A 97 -11.19 2.03 -10.13
CA ALA A 97 -10.28 2.05 -11.26
C ALA A 97 -9.03 2.90 -10.95
N GLU A 98 -7.95 2.70 -11.70
CA GLU A 98 -6.72 3.45 -11.49
C GLU A 98 -6.95 4.96 -11.66
N GLY A 99 -6.67 5.75 -10.61
CA GLY A 99 -7.02 7.17 -10.59
C GLY A 99 -6.73 7.90 -9.27
N LYS A 100 -7.03 9.20 -9.24
CA LYS A 100 -6.60 10.18 -8.22
C LYS A 100 -7.22 10.00 -6.82
N ALA A 101 -8.25 9.15 -6.65
CA ALA A 101 -8.98 9.01 -5.38
C ALA A 101 -9.48 7.58 -5.12
N HIS A 102 -8.60 6.57 -5.22
CA HIS A 102 -8.98 5.17 -4.97
C HIS A 102 -9.33 4.94 -3.48
N PRO A 103 -10.61 4.71 -3.10
CA PRO A 103 -11.07 4.69 -1.71
C PRO A 103 -10.56 3.49 -0.93
N LEU A 104 -10.28 2.36 -1.60
CA LEU A 104 -9.79 1.14 -0.97
C LEU A 104 -8.30 0.88 -1.26
N THR A 105 -7.40 1.36 -0.42
CA THR A 105 -5.95 1.13 -0.62
C THR A 105 -5.50 -0.22 -0.06
N PHE A 106 -5.83 -1.32 -0.74
CA PHE A 106 -5.47 -2.67 -0.28
C PHE A 106 -4.18 -3.22 -0.91
N SER A 107 -3.35 -3.87 -0.08
CA SER A 107 -2.28 -4.72 -0.58
C SER A 107 -2.84 -5.99 -1.24
N LYS A 108 -2.06 -6.70 -2.06
CA LYS A 108 -2.48 -7.98 -2.66
C LYS A 108 -2.89 -9.00 -1.60
N SER A 109 -2.11 -9.11 -0.52
CA SER A 109 -2.36 -10.05 0.57
C SER A 109 -3.58 -9.65 1.40
N SER A 110 -3.71 -8.37 1.75
CA SER A 110 -4.88 -7.85 2.48
C SER A 110 -6.17 -8.07 1.67
N ARG A 111 -6.17 -7.76 0.37
CA ARG A 111 -7.33 -7.97 -0.51
C ARG A 111 -7.78 -9.43 -0.51
N SER A 112 -6.84 -10.35 -0.72
CA SER A 112 -7.15 -11.79 -0.74
C SER A 112 -7.71 -12.27 0.61
N ARG A 113 -7.11 -11.86 1.72
CA ARG A 113 -7.53 -12.23 3.07
C ARG A 113 -8.90 -11.68 3.43
N VAL A 114 -9.17 -10.41 3.14
CA VAL A 114 -10.48 -9.78 3.39
C VAL A 114 -11.55 -10.39 2.48
N SER A 115 -11.23 -10.72 1.22
CA SER A 115 -12.17 -11.43 0.33
C SER A 115 -12.54 -12.81 0.89
N GLY A 116 -11.55 -13.59 1.35
CA GLY A 116 -11.78 -14.89 1.97
C GLY A 116 -12.56 -14.79 3.28
N TRP A 117 -12.26 -13.79 4.10
CA TRP A 117 -13.01 -13.50 5.33
C TRP A 117 -14.47 -13.11 5.04
N THR A 118 -14.71 -12.29 4.02
CA THR A 118 -16.07 -11.91 3.60
C THR A 118 -16.88 -13.15 3.24
N ALA A 119 -16.33 -14.02 2.39
CA ALA A 119 -16.98 -15.27 2.00
C ALA A 119 -17.23 -16.19 3.21
N ARG A 120 -16.26 -16.35 4.12
CA ARG A 120 -16.40 -17.18 5.32
C ARG A 120 -17.40 -16.63 6.32
N THR A 121 -17.49 -15.32 6.45
CA THR A 121 -18.49 -14.66 7.31
C THR A 121 -19.88 -14.88 6.74
N LEU A 122 -20.09 -14.63 5.45
CA LEU A 122 -21.39 -14.82 4.78
C LEU A 122 -21.86 -16.27 4.72
N THR A 123 -20.97 -17.24 4.90
CA THR A 123 -21.27 -18.68 4.91
C THR A 123 -21.23 -19.29 6.31
N ALA A 124 -20.96 -18.49 7.35
CA ALA A 124 -20.98 -18.98 8.73
C ALA A 124 -22.37 -19.48 9.11
N LYS A 125 -22.43 -20.60 9.85
CA LYS A 125 -23.67 -21.32 10.19
C LYS A 125 -24.77 -20.40 10.76
N PRO A 126 -24.49 -19.44 11.65
CA PRO A 126 -25.52 -18.55 12.19
C PRO A 126 -26.16 -17.60 11.16
N VAL A 127 -25.45 -17.24 10.08
CA VAL A 127 -25.89 -16.19 9.13
C VAL A 127 -26.21 -16.69 7.73
N LYS A 128 -25.68 -17.85 7.31
CA LYS A 128 -25.77 -18.33 5.91
C LYS A 128 -27.19 -18.54 5.36
N LYS A 129 -28.20 -18.62 6.24
CA LYS A 129 -29.62 -18.78 5.90
C LYS A 129 -30.47 -17.55 6.22
N LEU A 130 -29.86 -16.49 6.76
CA LEU A 130 -30.58 -15.27 7.08
C LEU A 130 -30.77 -14.39 5.84
N PRO A 131 -31.72 -13.44 5.88
CA PRO A 131 -31.92 -12.47 4.80
C PRO A 131 -30.66 -11.62 4.54
N PRO A 132 -30.53 -11.02 3.34
CA PRO A 132 -29.39 -10.18 2.99
C PRO A 132 -29.06 -9.09 4.03
N ALA A 133 -30.08 -8.43 4.59
CA ALA A 133 -29.92 -7.43 5.65
C ALA A 133 -29.15 -7.95 6.88
N ALA A 134 -29.52 -9.12 7.38
CA ALA A 134 -28.86 -9.76 8.51
C ALA A 134 -27.44 -10.25 8.15
N ARG A 135 -27.24 -10.73 6.91
CA ARG A 135 -25.92 -11.17 6.44
C ARG A 135 -24.94 -10.01 6.31
N LEU A 136 -25.41 -8.87 5.79
CA LEU A 136 -24.65 -7.63 5.73
C LEU A 136 -24.38 -7.09 7.14
N ALA A 137 -25.38 -7.10 8.03
CA ALA A 137 -25.18 -6.76 9.44
C ALA A 137 -24.10 -7.63 10.09
N GLY A 138 -24.09 -8.94 9.80
CA GLY A 138 -23.06 -9.86 10.26
C GLY A 138 -21.64 -9.48 9.82
N LEU A 139 -21.46 -8.96 8.60
CA LEU A 139 -20.17 -8.43 8.15
C LEU A 139 -19.73 -7.20 8.94
N PHE A 140 -20.61 -6.21 9.10
CA PHE A 140 -20.33 -5.00 9.89
C PHE A 140 -20.00 -5.33 11.34
N ILE A 141 -20.84 -6.12 12.00
CA ILE A 141 -20.58 -6.49 13.39
C ILE A 141 -19.26 -7.26 13.51
N ALA A 142 -19.00 -8.25 12.65
CA ALA A 142 -17.74 -8.99 12.69
C ALA A 142 -16.52 -8.09 12.44
N ALA A 143 -16.58 -7.12 11.53
CA ALA A 143 -15.44 -6.25 11.23
C ALA A 143 -15.11 -5.23 12.33
N HIS A 144 -16.12 -4.77 13.08
CA HIS A 144 -15.97 -3.69 14.05
C HIS A 144 -15.83 -4.16 15.49
N ASN A 145 -16.35 -5.34 15.83
CA ASN A 145 -16.33 -5.84 17.20
C ASN A 145 -15.08 -6.65 17.50
N THR A 146 -14.80 -6.80 18.80
CA THR A 146 -13.78 -7.69 19.32
C THR A 146 -14.32 -9.09 19.59
N SER A 147 -13.44 -10.04 19.90
CA SER A 147 -13.86 -11.39 20.30
C SER A 147 -14.31 -11.54 21.74
N THR A 148 -13.94 -10.61 22.63
CA THR A 148 -13.97 -10.83 24.09
C THR A 148 -14.79 -9.80 24.84
N ILE A 149 -14.89 -8.59 24.32
CA ILE A 149 -15.55 -7.46 24.95
C ILE A 149 -16.73 -7.02 24.09
N ASP A 150 -17.76 -6.51 24.74
CA ASP A 150 -18.89 -5.88 24.06
C ASP A 150 -18.34 -4.67 23.30
N GLY A 151 -18.67 -4.58 22.01
CA GLY A 151 -18.24 -3.48 21.16
C GLY A 151 -19.43 -2.69 20.64
N PRO A 152 -19.20 -1.47 20.15
CA PRO A 152 -20.27 -0.62 19.68
C PRO A 152 -20.89 -1.18 18.40
N ILE A 153 -22.20 -0.95 18.24
CA ILE A 153 -22.86 -1.12 16.95
C ILE A 153 -22.35 0.00 16.02
N PRO A 154 -21.75 -0.31 14.85
CA PRO A 154 -21.14 0.70 13.98
C PRO A 154 -22.15 1.79 13.59
N PRO A 155 -21.83 3.09 13.71
CA PRO A 155 -22.75 4.17 13.37
C PRO A 155 -23.18 4.13 11.89
N GLU A 156 -22.31 3.69 11.00
CA GLU A 156 -22.56 3.54 9.56
C GLU A 156 -23.39 2.30 9.19
N LEU A 157 -23.77 1.45 10.16
CA LEU A 157 -24.62 0.29 9.89
C LEU A 157 -25.99 0.74 9.35
N PRO A 158 -26.39 0.30 8.14
CA PRO A 158 -27.68 0.69 7.55
C PRO A 158 -28.86 0.32 8.45
N GLU A 159 -29.92 1.13 8.43
CA GLU A 159 -31.06 0.95 9.33
C GLU A 159 -31.77 -0.40 9.14
N ALA A 160 -31.93 -0.85 7.89
CA ALA A 160 -32.44 -2.19 7.59
C ALA A 160 -31.56 -3.32 8.19
N CYS A 161 -30.25 -3.09 8.29
CA CYS A 161 -29.32 -4.02 8.93
C CYS A 161 -29.42 -3.96 10.47
N ARG A 162 -29.64 -2.78 11.05
CA ARG A 162 -29.91 -2.63 12.50
C ARG A 162 -31.16 -3.39 12.93
N ALA A 163 -32.23 -3.28 12.15
CA ALA A 163 -33.48 -4.01 12.40
C ALA A 163 -33.30 -5.55 12.39
N ALA A 164 -32.23 -6.05 11.76
CA ALA A 164 -31.91 -7.48 11.69
C ALA A 164 -31.00 -7.99 12.82
N LEU A 165 -30.50 -7.13 13.72
CA LEU A 165 -29.63 -7.54 14.83
C LEU A 165 -30.30 -8.55 15.80
N PRO A 166 -31.61 -8.45 16.13
CA PRO A 166 -32.27 -9.47 16.96
C PRO A 166 -32.25 -10.87 16.34
N ASP A 167 -32.28 -10.98 15.02
CA ASP A 167 -32.15 -12.28 14.34
C ASP A 167 -30.73 -12.84 14.45
N LEU A 168 -29.71 -11.99 14.41
CA LEU A 168 -28.32 -12.39 14.66
C LEU A 168 -28.12 -12.92 16.08
N LEU A 169 -28.76 -12.29 17.07
CA LEU A 169 -28.78 -12.79 18.45
C LEU A 169 -29.49 -14.16 18.52
N ARG A 170 -30.69 -14.28 17.95
CA ARG A 170 -31.47 -15.53 17.96
C ARG A 170 -30.76 -16.70 17.28
N LYS A 171 -29.97 -16.45 16.24
CA LYS A 171 -29.18 -17.49 15.54
C LYS A 171 -27.82 -17.76 16.19
N GLY A 172 -27.47 -17.06 17.26
CA GLY A 172 -26.19 -17.23 17.97
C GLY A 172 -24.99 -16.65 17.23
N PHE A 173 -25.21 -15.71 16.31
CA PHE A 173 -24.12 -14.89 15.76
C PHE A 173 -23.68 -13.85 16.78
N LEU A 174 -24.62 -13.28 17.53
CA LEU A 174 -24.36 -12.46 18.71
C LEU A 174 -24.59 -13.31 19.97
N ALA A 175 -23.80 -13.06 21.00
CA ALA A 175 -24.02 -13.58 22.36
C ALA A 175 -24.87 -12.60 23.18
N GLU A 176 -24.64 -11.30 22.99
CA GLU A 176 -25.32 -10.22 23.69
C GLU A 176 -25.60 -9.07 22.70
N LEU A 177 -26.70 -8.35 22.95
CA LEU A 177 -27.14 -7.20 22.20
C LEU A 177 -27.83 -6.24 23.18
N SER A 178 -27.37 -4.99 23.19
CA SER A 178 -27.97 -3.86 23.89
C SER A 178 -28.34 -2.78 22.87
N ASP A 179 -28.78 -1.61 23.34
CA ASP A 179 -29.19 -0.50 22.46
C ASP A 179 -28.03 0.04 21.61
N ASP A 180 -26.81 0.07 22.14
CA ASP A 180 -25.63 0.65 21.49
C ASP A 180 -24.45 -0.32 21.35
N SER A 181 -24.50 -1.49 21.99
CA SER A 181 -23.41 -2.45 22.01
C SER A 181 -23.84 -3.87 21.69
N CYS A 182 -22.88 -4.69 21.25
CA CYS A 182 -23.11 -6.09 20.96
C CYS A 182 -21.83 -6.92 21.17
N ARG A 183 -22.00 -8.23 21.36
CA ARG A 183 -20.87 -9.16 21.47
C ARG A 183 -21.00 -10.33 20.53
N LEU A 184 -19.90 -10.68 19.86
CA LEU A 184 -19.85 -11.85 18.98
C LEU A 184 -20.06 -13.16 19.76
N GLY A 185 -20.92 -14.02 19.20
CA GLY A 185 -21.17 -15.38 19.66
C GLY A 185 -19.90 -16.23 19.63
N PRO A 186 -19.68 -17.15 20.59
CA PRO A 186 -18.45 -17.96 20.67
C PRO A 186 -18.08 -18.66 19.35
N ALA A 187 -19.08 -19.12 18.59
CA ALA A 187 -18.89 -19.81 17.32
C ALA A 187 -18.26 -18.94 16.22
N VAL A 188 -18.39 -17.60 16.31
CA VAL A 188 -17.97 -16.65 15.28
C VAL A 188 -16.93 -15.63 15.75
N ARG A 189 -16.45 -15.70 17.00
CA ARG A 189 -15.38 -14.83 17.53
C ARG A 189 -14.12 -14.78 16.66
N HIS A 190 -13.77 -15.89 16.02
CA HIS A 190 -12.63 -15.97 15.10
C HIS A 190 -12.78 -15.12 13.82
N LEU A 191 -13.99 -14.64 13.52
CA LEU A 191 -14.28 -13.70 12.44
C LEU A 191 -14.05 -12.23 12.84
N SER A 192 -13.74 -11.95 14.11
CA SER A 192 -13.48 -10.61 14.61
C SER A 192 -12.44 -9.86 13.77
N GLY A 193 -12.81 -8.68 13.30
CA GLY A 193 -11.94 -7.73 12.62
C GLY A 193 -11.21 -6.80 13.58
N THR A 194 -11.62 -6.75 14.85
CA THR A 194 -10.89 -6.03 15.89
C THR A 194 -10.22 -7.04 16.81
N ARG A 195 -8.89 -7.01 16.86
CA ARG A 195 -8.11 -7.73 17.87
C ARG A 195 -6.87 -6.93 18.20
N ASP A 196 -6.43 -7.04 19.44
CA ASP A 196 -5.13 -6.54 19.81
C ASP A 196 -4.07 -7.24 18.92
N PRO A 197 -3.13 -6.47 18.34
CA PRO A 197 -2.02 -7.07 17.63
C PRO A 197 -1.28 -7.96 18.63
N VAL A 198 -1.07 -9.23 18.29
CA VAL A 198 -0.23 -10.12 19.10
C VAL A 198 1.19 -9.56 19.14
N GLU A 199 1.97 -9.90 20.17
CA GLU A 199 3.34 -9.36 20.37
C GLU A 199 4.23 -9.54 19.14
N GLU A 200 4.07 -10.61 18.37
CA GLU A 200 4.77 -10.84 17.10
C GLU A 200 4.34 -9.84 16.00
N GLU A 201 3.05 -9.47 15.95
CA GLU A 201 2.54 -8.42 15.06
C GLU A 201 2.93 -7.02 15.55
N LYS A 202 3.02 -6.79 16.86
CA LYS A 202 3.55 -5.55 17.43
C LYS A 202 5.03 -5.41 17.12
N ALA A 203 5.82 -6.47 17.30
CA ALA A 203 7.23 -6.53 16.95
C ALA A 203 7.43 -6.34 15.44
N ALA A 204 6.60 -6.96 14.59
CA ALA A 204 6.61 -6.72 13.15
C ALA A 204 6.17 -5.29 12.78
N GLN A 205 5.25 -4.67 13.53
CA GLN A 205 4.84 -3.27 13.34
C GLN A 205 5.88 -2.27 13.84
N LEU A 206 6.56 -2.55 14.95
CA LEU A 206 7.70 -1.81 15.47
C LEU A 206 8.87 -1.93 14.49
N ALA A 207 9.21 -3.13 14.05
CA ALA A 207 10.20 -3.37 13.00
C ALA A 207 9.80 -2.77 11.64
N LYS A 208 8.51 -2.54 11.37
CA LYS A 208 8.01 -1.85 10.16
C LYS A 208 7.95 -0.33 10.32
N ARG A 209 7.82 0.17 11.56
CA ARG A 209 7.95 1.60 11.92
C ARG A 209 9.42 2.02 11.94
N GLU A 210 10.30 1.16 12.44
CA GLU A 210 11.76 1.30 12.37
C GLU A 210 12.30 0.94 10.97
N GLY A 211 11.60 0.05 10.27
CA GLY A 211 11.94 -0.45 8.93
C GLY A 211 11.04 0.07 7.80
N ASP A 212 10.67 1.35 7.80
CA ASP A 212 9.93 1.99 6.70
C ASP A 212 10.80 2.18 5.40
N ALA A 213 11.85 1.36 5.24
CA ALA A 213 12.18 0.74 3.95
C ALA A 213 12.01 -0.76 4.15
N VAL A 214 10.98 -1.38 3.59
CA VAL A 214 11.08 -2.05 2.29
C VAL A 214 9.69 -2.10 1.61
N PRO A 215 9.53 -1.76 0.32
CA PRO A 215 8.29 -1.98 -0.41
C PRO A 215 8.04 -3.46 -0.69
N ALA A 216 6.77 -3.85 -0.73
CA ALA A 216 6.31 -5.20 -1.05
C ALA A 216 6.86 -5.75 -2.38
N SER A 217 7.60 -6.86 -2.26
CA SER A 217 7.91 -7.93 -3.23
C SER A 217 7.49 -7.68 -4.70
N THR A 218 8.44 -7.13 -5.47
CA THR A 218 8.87 -7.68 -6.77
C THR A 218 9.20 -9.18 -6.59
N PRO A 219 9.27 -10.04 -7.63
CA PRO A 219 9.73 -11.43 -7.44
C PRO A 219 10.99 -11.36 -6.59
N ALA A 220 11.02 -12.05 -5.44
CA ALA A 220 12.08 -11.89 -4.46
C ALA A 220 13.41 -11.95 -5.18
N PHE A 221 14.13 -10.82 -5.23
CA PHE A 221 15.46 -10.77 -5.82
C PHE A 221 16.27 -11.83 -5.06
N ARG A 222 16.65 -12.90 -5.75
CA ARG A 222 17.47 -13.96 -5.18
C ARG A 222 18.90 -13.59 -5.48
N PHE A 223 19.66 -13.28 -4.43
CA PHE A 223 21.07 -13.03 -4.59
C PHE A 223 21.81 -14.34 -4.86
N SER A 224 22.70 -14.29 -5.84
CA SER A 224 23.71 -15.30 -6.13
C SER A 224 25.01 -14.55 -6.36
N GLU A 225 26.08 -14.98 -5.69
CA GLU A 225 27.41 -14.36 -5.84
C GLU A 225 27.95 -14.55 -7.27
N GLU A 226 27.61 -15.67 -7.90
CA GLU A 226 27.94 -15.96 -9.30
C GLU A 226 27.20 -15.01 -10.25
N ASP A 227 25.88 -14.86 -10.08
CA ASP A 227 25.06 -13.94 -10.90
C ASP A 227 25.53 -12.49 -10.72
N TRP A 228 25.89 -12.11 -9.50
CA TRP A 228 26.41 -10.77 -9.20
C TRP A 228 27.75 -10.51 -9.87
N THR A 229 28.66 -11.48 -9.82
CA THR A 229 29.97 -11.40 -10.48
C THR A 229 29.82 -11.35 -12.00
N GLN A 230 28.93 -12.17 -12.55
CA GLN A 230 28.61 -12.18 -13.98
C GLN A 230 27.97 -10.85 -14.42
N TRP A 231 27.05 -10.29 -13.64
CA TRP A 231 26.46 -9.00 -13.94
C TRP A 231 27.53 -7.90 -13.95
N LYS A 232 28.41 -7.85 -12.93
CA LYS A 232 29.54 -6.89 -12.88
C LYS A 232 30.46 -7.04 -14.08
N SER A 233 30.70 -8.26 -14.57
CA SER A 233 31.54 -8.50 -15.74
C SER A 233 30.91 -8.00 -17.05
N SER A 234 29.57 -8.01 -17.14
CA SER A 234 28.79 -7.58 -18.31
C SER A 234 28.60 -6.07 -18.48
N ILE A 235 28.77 -5.27 -17.41
CA ILE A 235 28.54 -3.82 -17.44
C ILE A 235 29.80 -3.01 -17.82
N SER A 236 29.61 -1.73 -18.16
CA SER A 236 30.72 -0.83 -18.52
C SER A 236 31.75 -0.66 -17.38
N PRO A 237 33.04 -0.41 -17.70
CA PRO A 237 34.07 -0.18 -16.68
C PRO A 237 33.76 1.00 -15.74
N ALA A 238 33.08 2.03 -16.24
CA ALA A 238 32.68 3.18 -15.43
C ALA A 238 31.59 2.81 -14.40
N LEU A 239 30.57 2.05 -14.83
CA LEU A 239 29.52 1.58 -13.93
C LEU A 239 30.07 0.55 -12.93
N ARG A 240 31.00 -0.32 -13.36
CA ARG A 240 31.66 -1.28 -12.46
C ARG A 240 32.40 -0.57 -11.33
N ARG A 241 33.25 0.41 -11.64
CA ARG A 241 33.95 1.20 -10.62
C ARG A 241 33.00 1.87 -9.64
N HIS A 242 31.85 2.37 -10.13
CA HIS A 242 30.83 2.98 -9.28
C HIS A 242 30.17 1.95 -8.34
N VAL A 243 29.78 0.79 -8.87
CA VAL A 243 29.22 -0.32 -8.08
C VAL A 243 30.21 -0.75 -7.00
N GLU A 244 31.47 -0.98 -7.38
CA GLU A 244 32.54 -1.39 -6.45
C GLU A 244 32.81 -0.33 -5.38
N ALA A 245 32.75 0.96 -5.74
CA ALA A 245 32.87 2.04 -4.75
C ALA A 245 31.75 2.02 -3.71
N VAL A 246 30.53 1.61 -4.08
CA VAL A 246 29.40 1.45 -3.15
C VAL A 246 29.52 0.16 -2.35
N GLU A 247 29.83 -0.96 -3.02
CA GLU A 247 29.96 -2.30 -2.44
C GLU A 247 31.07 -2.37 -1.38
N TYR A 248 32.21 -1.73 -1.65
CA TYR A 248 33.38 -1.75 -0.77
C TYR A 248 33.52 -0.49 0.10
N CYS A 249 32.47 0.34 0.18
CA CYS A 249 32.49 1.52 1.06
C CYS A 249 32.53 1.09 2.52
N ALA A 250 33.67 1.29 3.19
CA ALA A 250 33.87 0.94 4.59
C ALA A 250 32.93 1.70 5.56
N VAL A 251 32.50 2.91 5.18
CA VAL A 251 31.62 3.74 6.01
C VAL A 251 30.16 3.30 5.85
N CYS A 252 29.71 2.97 4.64
CA CYS A 252 28.34 2.51 4.42
C CYS A 252 28.13 1.05 4.85
N ALA A 253 29.17 0.21 4.74
CA ALA A 253 29.17 -1.22 5.09
C ALA A 253 27.93 -1.97 4.59
N LEU A 254 27.52 -1.72 3.33
CA LEU A 254 26.31 -2.30 2.76
C LEU A 254 26.53 -3.78 2.46
N HIS A 255 25.54 -4.62 2.76
CA HIS A 255 25.57 -6.02 2.37
C HIS A 255 25.55 -6.14 0.83
N PRO A 256 26.39 -6.99 0.21
CA PRO A 256 26.45 -7.14 -1.25
C PRO A 256 25.08 -7.41 -1.90
N GLU A 257 24.21 -8.16 -1.22
CA GLU A 257 22.83 -8.42 -1.64
C GLU A 257 22.01 -7.14 -1.86
N ARG A 258 22.16 -6.15 -0.97
CA ARG A 258 21.42 -4.89 -1.02
C ARG A 258 21.94 -4.00 -2.15
N VAL A 259 23.23 -4.06 -2.42
CA VAL A 259 23.85 -3.38 -3.55
C VAL A 259 23.37 -4.02 -4.85
N ALA A 260 23.49 -5.35 -4.97
CA ALA A 260 23.05 -6.10 -6.14
C ALA A 260 21.57 -5.86 -6.46
N GLU A 261 20.67 -5.92 -5.46
CA GLU A 261 19.24 -5.63 -5.65
C GLU A 261 19.01 -4.24 -6.25
N ALA A 262 19.69 -3.22 -5.72
CA ALA A 262 19.49 -1.84 -6.16
C ALA A 262 19.99 -1.57 -7.58
N PHE A 263 21.01 -2.30 -8.05
CA PHE A 263 21.55 -2.16 -9.40
C PHE A 263 20.89 -3.07 -10.44
N MET A 264 20.44 -4.26 -10.04
CA MET A 264 19.87 -5.26 -10.95
C MET A 264 18.35 -5.17 -11.09
N VAL A 265 17.64 -4.56 -10.13
CA VAL A 265 16.18 -4.44 -10.17
C VAL A 265 15.77 -3.07 -10.73
N PRO A 266 15.00 -3.02 -11.83
CA PRO A 266 14.51 -1.77 -12.40
C PRO A 266 13.64 -0.99 -11.41
N SER A 267 14.07 0.22 -11.05
CA SER A 267 13.24 1.13 -10.27
C SER A 267 12.29 1.92 -11.18
N HIS A 268 10.99 1.84 -10.90
CA HIS A 268 9.98 2.61 -11.63
C HIS A 268 9.55 3.81 -10.78
N PRO A 269 9.76 5.06 -11.23
CA PRO A 269 9.29 6.23 -10.51
C PRO A 269 7.75 6.23 -10.48
N LYS A 270 7.18 6.32 -9.28
CA LYS A 270 5.73 6.50 -9.09
C LYS A 270 5.43 7.99 -9.02
N ALA A 271 4.42 8.44 -9.75
CA ALA A 271 3.99 9.83 -9.70
C ALA A 271 3.62 10.24 -8.25
N PRO A 272 4.00 11.45 -7.81
CA PRO A 272 3.67 11.95 -6.49
C PRO A 272 2.15 12.13 -6.34
N ARG A 273 1.63 11.88 -5.13
CA ARG A 273 0.20 12.08 -4.80
C ARG A 273 -0.01 13.53 -4.35
N ARG A 274 -1.20 14.11 -4.62
CA ARG A 274 -1.56 15.48 -4.21
C ARG A 274 -1.36 15.79 -2.71
N LYS A 275 -1.61 14.81 -1.82
CA LYS A 275 -1.34 14.96 -0.38
C LYS A 275 0.16 15.08 -0.06
N THR A 276 1.02 14.44 -0.86
CA THR A 276 2.47 14.56 -0.73
C THR A 276 2.94 15.93 -1.22
N GLU A 277 2.28 16.52 -2.21
CA GLU A 277 2.55 17.89 -2.68
C GLU A 277 2.24 18.92 -1.59
N ASN A 278 1.07 18.84 -0.94
CA ASN A 278 0.73 19.77 0.14
C ASN A 278 1.72 19.68 1.32
N ARG A 279 2.12 18.47 1.70
CA ARG A 279 3.14 18.27 2.76
C ARG A 279 4.53 18.72 2.34
N TYR A 280 4.82 18.67 1.04
CA TYR A 280 6.05 19.21 0.50
C TYR A 280 6.07 20.73 0.57
N GLU A 281 4.99 21.42 0.25
CA GLU A 281 4.95 22.89 0.38
C GLU A 281 5.09 23.34 1.83
N GLU A 282 4.46 22.64 2.78
CA GLU A 282 4.64 22.86 4.22
C GLU A 282 6.10 22.66 4.62
N TRP A 283 6.69 21.50 4.31
CA TRP A 283 8.10 21.21 4.61
C TRP A 283 9.08 22.19 3.94
N LYS A 284 8.80 22.59 2.69
CA LYS A 284 9.62 23.52 1.91
C LYS A 284 9.71 24.89 2.57
N SER A 285 8.62 25.34 3.19
CA SER A 285 8.58 26.62 3.91
C SER A 285 9.47 26.61 5.16
N GLU A 286 9.59 25.47 5.82
CA GLU A 286 10.46 25.26 6.99
C GLU A 286 11.94 25.08 6.60
N HIS A 287 12.24 24.78 5.34
CA HIS A 287 13.59 24.46 4.85
C HIS A 287 13.96 25.34 3.63
N PRO A 288 14.13 26.66 3.79
CA PRO A 288 14.48 27.57 2.70
C PRO A 288 15.85 27.24 2.08
N GLU A 289 16.83 26.84 2.90
CA GLU A 289 18.21 26.53 2.49
C GLU A 289 18.42 25.08 2.02
N ARG A 290 17.34 24.30 1.85
CA ARG A 290 17.39 22.88 1.46
C ARG A 290 18.24 22.60 0.21
N GLY A 291 18.31 23.54 -0.72
CA GLY A 291 19.04 23.42 -1.98
C GLY A 291 20.55 23.38 -1.75
N MET A 292 21.08 24.42 -1.11
CA MET A 292 22.51 24.53 -0.84
C MET A 292 22.98 23.45 0.12
N GLY A 293 22.26 23.26 1.24
CA GLY A 293 22.62 22.25 2.24
C GLY A 293 22.65 20.83 1.65
N ALA A 294 21.73 20.50 0.74
CA ALA A 294 21.76 19.21 0.05
C ALA A 294 22.99 19.06 -0.85
N ALA A 295 23.35 20.09 -1.62
CA ALA A 295 24.50 20.04 -2.49
C ALA A 295 25.81 19.89 -1.71
N GLU A 296 26.02 20.71 -0.68
CA GLU A 296 27.18 20.63 0.22
C GLU A 296 27.30 19.26 0.88
N PHE A 297 26.17 18.70 1.34
CA PHE A 297 26.15 17.34 1.87
C PHE A 297 26.63 16.32 0.84
N THR A 298 26.19 16.41 -0.42
CA THR A 298 26.68 15.46 -1.45
C THR A 298 28.18 15.58 -1.72
N VAL A 299 28.76 16.79 -1.58
CA VAL A 299 30.21 16.99 -1.70
C VAL A 299 30.94 16.32 -0.54
N ALA A 300 30.53 16.62 0.70
CA ALA A 300 31.13 16.06 1.90
C ALA A 300 31.00 14.54 1.93
N PHE A 301 29.79 14.03 1.65
CA PHE A 301 29.51 12.60 1.58
C PHE A 301 30.40 11.92 0.54
N ARG A 302 30.58 12.51 -0.65
CA ARG A 302 31.45 11.88 -1.66
C ARG A 302 32.93 11.91 -1.27
N ALA A 303 33.39 12.95 -0.59
CA ALA A 303 34.76 13.03 -0.11
C ALA A 303 35.08 11.93 0.92
N GLU A 304 34.12 11.59 1.77
CA GLU A 304 34.25 10.56 2.79
C GLU A 304 33.99 9.13 2.26
N HIS A 305 32.97 8.97 1.41
CA HIS A 305 32.48 7.65 1.00
C HIS A 305 33.00 7.19 -0.37
N GLY A 306 33.51 8.10 -1.21
CA GLY A 306 33.94 7.80 -2.59
C GLY A 306 32.80 7.67 -3.61
N HIS A 307 31.54 7.71 -3.17
CA HIS A 307 30.34 7.65 -4.01
C HIS A 307 29.30 8.69 -3.56
N GLY A 308 28.24 8.90 -4.35
CA GLY A 308 27.15 9.81 -3.97
C GLY A 308 26.18 9.16 -2.97
N PRO A 309 25.42 9.93 -2.18
CA PRO A 309 24.45 9.36 -1.27
C PRO A 309 23.24 8.80 -2.02
N SER A 310 22.57 7.82 -1.40
CA SER A 310 21.17 7.51 -1.72
C SER A 310 20.24 8.61 -1.21
N TYR A 311 18.98 8.61 -1.65
CA TYR A 311 18.00 9.60 -1.18
C TYR A 311 17.81 9.54 0.34
N ARG A 312 17.87 8.33 0.93
CA ARG A 312 17.79 8.14 2.39
C ARG A 312 19.02 8.67 3.11
N GLN A 313 20.21 8.41 2.59
CA GLN A 313 21.44 8.92 3.21
C GLN A 313 21.52 10.44 3.16
N LEU A 314 21.08 11.06 2.06
CA LEU A 314 20.97 12.51 1.95
C LEU A 314 20.03 13.08 3.01
N CYS A 315 18.78 12.63 3.05
CA CYS A 315 17.80 13.18 3.99
C CYS A 315 18.15 12.86 5.44
N GLY A 316 18.61 11.64 5.73
CA GLY A 316 19.03 11.25 7.08
C GLY A 316 20.25 12.04 7.56
N GLY A 317 21.24 12.25 6.71
CA GLY A 317 22.43 13.04 7.07
C GLY A 317 22.16 14.54 7.24
N LEU A 318 21.10 15.05 6.64
CA LEU A 318 20.60 16.42 6.86
C LEU A 318 19.60 16.53 8.02
N GLY A 319 19.32 15.43 8.72
CA GLY A 319 18.36 15.40 9.82
C GLY A 319 16.90 15.54 9.39
N TRP A 320 16.59 15.32 8.11
CA TRP A 320 15.22 15.39 7.60
C TRP A 320 14.49 14.07 7.86
N ASP A 321 13.68 14.03 8.91
CA ASP A 321 12.81 12.89 9.23
C ASP A 321 11.60 12.84 8.28
N LEU A 322 11.84 12.33 7.08
CA LEU A 322 10.86 12.30 6.00
C LEU A 322 10.38 10.89 5.69
N LYS A 323 9.06 10.74 5.61
CA LYS A 323 8.45 9.54 5.04
C LYS A 323 8.90 9.35 3.60
N ARG A 324 9.08 8.10 3.17
CA ARG A 324 9.64 7.74 1.84
C ARG A 324 9.02 8.51 0.66
N SER A 325 7.69 8.67 0.64
CA SER A 325 7.01 9.39 -0.46
C SER A 325 7.34 10.87 -0.51
N LEU A 326 7.48 11.52 0.66
CA LEU A 326 7.87 12.92 0.75
C LEU A 326 9.36 13.08 0.45
N LEU A 327 10.20 12.19 0.98
CA LEU A 327 11.63 12.12 0.68
C LEU A 327 11.90 12.01 -0.84
N THR A 328 11.21 11.11 -1.54
CA THR A 328 11.35 11.00 -3.00
C THR A 328 10.95 12.29 -3.71
N LEU A 329 9.85 12.93 -3.30
CA LEU A 329 9.40 14.19 -3.88
C LEU A 329 10.40 15.34 -3.61
N VAL A 330 10.96 15.41 -2.40
CA VAL A 330 11.99 16.41 -2.03
C VAL A 330 13.21 16.27 -2.95
N VAL A 331 13.75 15.06 -3.10
CA VAL A 331 14.92 14.85 -3.96
C VAL A 331 14.58 15.10 -5.43
N GLN A 332 13.40 14.71 -5.90
CA GLN A 332 12.95 15.03 -7.26
C GLN A 332 12.85 16.53 -7.51
N ARG A 333 12.41 17.31 -6.53
CA ARG A 333 12.38 18.77 -6.62
C ARG A 333 13.78 19.37 -6.60
N LEU A 334 14.70 18.86 -5.78
CA LEU A 334 16.10 19.27 -5.80
C LEU A 334 16.80 18.96 -7.13
N LEU A 335 16.44 17.84 -7.78
CA LEU A 335 16.90 17.50 -9.13
C LEU A 335 16.28 18.43 -10.18
N GLY A 336 14.97 18.69 -10.10
CA GLY A 336 14.25 19.56 -11.03
C GLY A 336 14.65 21.04 -10.92
N ASP A 337 15.02 21.49 -9.72
CA ASP A 337 15.52 22.85 -9.45
C ASP A 337 17.05 22.95 -9.65
N GLU A 338 17.69 21.91 -10.21
CA GLU A 338 19.13 21.83 -10.52
C GLU A 338 20.09 22.01 -9.33
N TRP A 339 19.60 21.87 -8.10
CA TRP A 339 20.44 21.83 -6.90
C TRP A 339 21.25 20.54 -6.84
N LEU A 340 20.65 19.44 -7.27
CA LEU A 340 21.29 18.13 -7.40
C LEU A 340 21.21 17.66 -8.85
N THR A 341 22.08 16.72 -9.21
CA THR A 341 21.96 15.89 -10.41
C THR A 341 22.30 14.45 -10.05
N ASP A 342 21.81 13.51 -10.85
CA ASP A 342 22.15 12.09 -10.73
C ASP A 342 22.61 11.52 -12.08
N THR A 343 22.79 10.20 -12.12
CA THR A 343 22.93 9.46 -13.37
C THR A 343 21.81 8.41 -13.41
N ALA A 344 20.55 8.83 -13.55
CA ALA A 344 19.44 7.90 -13.61
C ALA A 344 19.62 6.83 -14.72
N PRO A 345 19.27 5.55 -14.47
CA PRO A 345 18.64 5.00 -13.26
C PRO A 345 19.64 4.50 -12.19
N VAL A 346 20.91 4.90 -12.25
CA VAL A 346 21.99 4.37 -11.40
C VAL A 346 21.90 4.89 -9.96
N PRO A 347 21.79 4.02 -8.95
CA PRO A 347 21.68 4.42 -7.54
C PRO A 347 23.00 4.96 -6.96
N TRP A 348 22.93 5.71 -5.86
CA TRP A 348 24.08 6.34 -5.17
C TRP A 348 24.89 7.33 -6.03
N THR A 349 24.24 8.03 -6.95
CA THR A 349 24.92 8.95 -7.89
C THR A 349 24.64 10.43 -7.65
N LEU A 350 23.90 10.77 -6.58
CA LEU A 350 23.59 12.16 -6.24
C LEU A 350 24.88 12.98 -6.10
N ARG A 351 24.92 14.12 -6.78
CA ARG A 351 26.02 15.09 -6.77
C ARG A 351 25.49 16.51 -6.98
N PRO A 352 26.30 17.56 -6.73
CA PRO A 352 25.85 18.94 -6.94
C PRO A 352 25.44 19.19 -8.40
N GLY A 353 24.26 19.77 -8.58
CA GLY A 353 23.73 20.20 -9.88
C GLY A 353 24.27 21.57 -10.31
N ALA A 354 23.81 22.05 -11.46
CA ALA A 354 24.31 23.29 -12.06
C ALA A 354 24.08 24.53 -11.16
N ALA A 355 22.90 24.63 -10.53
CA ALA A 355 22.56 25.74 -9.64
C ALA A 355 23.47 25.79 -8.40
N ALA A 356 23.86 24.61 -7.89
CA ALA A 356 24.77 24.49 -6.75
C ALA A 356 26.22 24.83 -7.13
N GLN A 357 26.69 24.33 -8.28
CA GLN A 357 28.05 24.60 -8.78
C GLN A 357 28.28 26.09 -9.05
N ALA A 358 27.27 26.77 -9.61
CA ALA A 358 27.31 28.22 -9.82
C ALA A 358 27.49 29.02 -8.51
N ARG A 359 27.17 28.41 -7.37
CA ARG A 359 27.27 29.00 -6.04
C ARG A 359 28.43 28.41 -5.20
N GLY A 360 29.34 27.67 -5.84
CA GLY A 360 30.58 27.18 -5.21
C GLY A 360 30.52 25.76 -4.65
N ALA A 361 29.35 25.11 -4.60
CA ALA A 361 29.23 23.71 -4.21
C ALA A 361 29.56 22.80 -5.41
N ALA A 362 30.85 22.56 -5.64
CA ALA A 362 31.35 21.69 -6.71
C ALA A 362 32.19 20.54 -6.15
N LEU A 363 32.15 19.39 -6.84
CA LEU A 363 33.08 18.32 -6.55
C LEU A 363 34.50 18.75 -6.96
N PRO A 364 35.55 18.38 -6.20
CA PRO A 364 36.91 18.56 -6.65
C PRO A 364 37.07 17.90 -8.02
N GLY A 365 37.55 18.66 -9.01
CA GLY A 365 37.77 18.14 -10.36
C GLY A 365 38.57 16.84 -10.29
N ALA A 366 38.12 15.80 -11.00
CA ALA A 366 38.91 14.58 -11.15
C ALA A 366 40.29 14.99 -11.70
N ARG A 367 41.36 14.69 -10.95
CA ARG A 367 42.74 15.06 -11.30
C ARG A 367 43.00 14.74 -12.78
N GLY A 368 43.14 15.77 -13.59
CA GLY A 368 43.34 15.64 -15.02
C GLY A 368 43.40 16.97 -15.73
N ALA A 369 44.22 17.93 -15.25
CA ALA A 369 44.68 19.08 -16.04
C ALA A 369 45.82 19.93 -15.40
N GLU A 370 46.34 19.61 -14.21
CA GLU A 370 47.43 20.39 -13.60
C GLU A 370 48.62 19.52 -13.19
N THR A 371 49.24 18.82 -14.15
CA THR A 371 50.62 18.32 -14.00
C THR A 371 51.37 18.23 -15.33
N THR A 372 51.21 19.22 -16.20
CA THR A 372 52.06 19.42 -17.40
C THR A 372 52.42 20.89 -17.57
N ALA A 373 52.85 21.55 -16.49
CA ALA A 373 53.48 22.86 -16.59
C ALA A 373 54.38 23.12 -15.38
N ARG A 374 55.46 22.32 -15.25
CA ARG A 374 56.76 22.73 -14.65
C ARG A 374 57.69 21.53 -14.55
N ARG A 375 58.37 21.22 -15.65
CA ARG A 375 59.73 20.65 -15.65
C ARG A 375 60.38 20.80 -17.03
N ARG A 376 61.07 21.93 -17.21
CA ARG A 376 62.36 22.16 -17.88
C ARG A 376 62.52 23.68 -18.08
N PRO A 377 63.73 24.25 -17.99
CA PRO A 377 65.03 23.67 -18.35
C PRO A 377 65.67 22.80 -17.28
#